data_AF-A0AB33T7Z4-F1
#
_entry.id   AF-A0AB33T7Z4-F1
#
_cell.length_a   1.000
_cell.length_b   1.000
_cell.length_c   1.000
_cell.angle_alpha   90.00
_cell.angle_beta   90.00
_cell.angle_gamma   90.00
#
_symmetry.space_group_name_H-M   'P 1'
#
loop_
_entity.id
_entity.type
_entity.pdbx_description
1 polymer ?
#
loop_
_entity_poly.entity_id
_entity_poly.type
_entity_poly.pdbx_seq_one_letter_code
_entity_poly.pdbx_strand_id
1 'polypeptide(L)'
;MSPAETSSEADQWTRSLQALKSYRDARGTTDVARGVRAFGVDLGKWVVQCRNDYWNGGLDAKRVKALERIEGWQWGPQRPGSWRHAYDTVQAYARKHRGVVGFEATVVDGVEIQAWAAAQRSAQLSGQLSQVQIALLDKLPGWTWDQDETRWRQGILAAKRYIKLHRSLDDVQQDAELDGYPLGQWLHRCREDFRAGTLPQERIATLEALRGFSWGRHREHWTVGLEALTSFAATNGHASPSQHTVIDGFRLGAWVTTKRYQYRQGTLPEQQAAALESLPGWQWSPLDTQWQRGFDALRRYSDQNGHANPPRGHTYDDYPVGDWARAQRDAHDRGRMPTTRVAQLEALPGWSWNTQ
;
A
#
# COMPACT_ATOMS: atom_id res chain seq x y z
N MET A 1 18.07 -36.11 12.87
CA MET A 1 17.75 -37.54 12.71
C MET A 1 19.04 -38.31 12.77
N SER A 2 19.10 -39.34 13.61
CA SER A 2 20.31 -40.13 13.84
C SER A 2 20.49 -41.18 12.73
N PRO A 3 21.71 -41.54 12.30
CA PRO A 3 21.94 -42.46 11.18
C PRO A 3 21.24 -43.82 11.32
N ALA A 4 21.05 -44.29 12.56
CA ALA A 4 20.41 -45.58 12.87
C ALA A 4 18.91 -45.61 12.55
N GLU A 5 18.18 -44.49 12.65
CA GLU A 5 16.74 -44.43 12.36
C GLU A 5 16.47 -44.60 10.85
N THR A 6 17.35 -44.06 10.01
CA THR A 6 17.20 -44.12 8.55
C THR A 6 17.41 -45.52 7.97
N SER A 7 18.27 -46.35 8.59
CA SER A 7 18.48 -47.75 8.17
C SER A 7 17.26 -48.61 8.47
N SER A 8 16.69 -48.48 9.67
CA SER A 8 15.51 -49.24 10.10
C SER A 8 14.27 -48.94 9.24
N GLU A 9 14.03 -47.67 8.90
CA GLU A 9 12.95 -47.28 8.00
C GLU A 9 13.14 -47.78 6.57
N ALA A 10 14.37 -47.71 6.03
CA ALA A 10 14.68 -48.24 4.71
C ALA A 10 14.47 -49.76 4.65
N ASP A 11 14.86 -50.47 5.70
CA ASP A 11 14.65 -51.91 5.85
C ASP A 11 13.17 -52.26 6.01
N GLN A 12 12.40 -51.45 6.74
CA GLN A 12 10.96 -51.62 6.87
C GLN A 12 10.23 -51.36 5.56
N TRP A 13 10.60 -50.31 4.82
CA TRP A 13 10.03 -50.01 3.50
C TRP A 13 10.29 -51.16 2.52
N THR A 14 11.52 -51.64 2.45
CA THR A 14 11.91 -52.73 1.54
C THR A 14 11.13 -54.01 1.84
N ARG A 15 11.01 -54.39 3.12
CA ARG A 15 10.21 -55.54 3.56
C ARG A 15 8.72 -55.37 3.20
N SER A 16 8.16 -54.18 3.43
CA SER A 16 6.76 -53.89 3.14
C SER A 16 6.46 -53.94 1.65
N LEU A 17 7.35 -53.41 0.82
CA LEU A 17 7.24 -53.45 -0.64
C LEU A 17 7.35 -54.89 -1.17
N GLN A 18 8.26 -55.70 -0.63
CA GLN A 18 8.36 -57.11 -0.96
C GLN A 18 7.10 -57.87 -0.54
N ALA A 19 6.56 -57.59 0.65
CA ALA A 19 5.33 -58.16 1.14
C ALA A 19 4.14 -57.86 0.22
N LEU A 20 4.03 -56.63 -0.28
CA LEU A 20 3.00 -56.25 -1.23
C LEU A 20 3.11 -57.02 -2.56
N LYS A 21 4.34 -57.16 -3.10
CA LYS A 21 4.57 -57.93 -4.33
C LYS A 21 4.16 -59.38 -4.17
N SER A 22 4.62 -60.05 -3.10
CA SER A 22 4.25 -61.44 -2.82
C SER A 22 2.74 -61.61 -2.56
N TYR A 23 2.10 -60.63 -1.90
CA TYR A 23 0.65 -60.64 -1.73
C TYR A 23 -0.08 -60.56 -3.08
N ARG A 24 0.36 -59.64 -3.95
CA ARG A 24 -0.18 -59.49 -5.30
C ARG A 24 0.00 -60.77 -6.12
N ASP A 25 1.16 -61.40 -6.08
CA ASP A 25 1.41 -62.63 -6.85
C ASP A 25 0.54 -63.79 -6.36
N ALA A 26 0.24 -63.85 -5.06
CA ALA A 26 -0.61 -64.88 -4.47
C ALA A 26 -2.12 -64.63 -4.62
N ARG A 27 -2.57 -63.37 -4.69
CA ARG A 27 -3.99 -62.98 -4.65
C ARG A 27 -4.51 -62.32 -5.92
N GLY A 28 -3.63 -61.95 -6.84
CA GLY A 28 -3.97 -61.23 -8.07
C GLY A 28 -4.40 -59.77 -7.86
N THR A 29 -4.24 -59.22 -6.66
CA THR A 29 -4.69 -57.86 -6.32
C THR A 29 -3.72 -57.16 -5.38
N THR A 30 -3.67 -55.82 -5.47
CA THR A 30 -2.95 -54.95 -4.54
C THR A 30 -3.88 -54.35 -3.47
N ASP A 31 -5.17 -54.67 -3.49
CA ASP A 31 -6.10 -54.21 -2.47
C ASP A 31 -6.05 -55.13 -1.25
N VAL A 32 -5.31 -54.66 -0.25
CA VAL A 32 -5.01 -55.44 0.96
C VAL A 32 -6.02 -55.07 2.05
N ALA A 33 -6.81 -56.06 2.48
CA ALA A 33 -7.75 -55.88 3.59
C ALA A 33 -7.03 -55.47 4.89
N ARG A 34 -7.73 -54.73 5.76
CA ARG A 34 -7.20 -54.32 7.06
C ARG A 34 -6.81 -55.54 7.91
N GLY A 35 -5.69 -55.45 8.62
CA GLY A 35 -5.21 -56.49 9.52
C GLY A 35 -4.40 -57.62 8.86
N VAL A 36 -4.31 -57.65 7.52
CA VAL A 36 -3.45 -58.60 6.81
C VAL A 36 -1.98 -58.30 7.12
N ARG A 37 -1.26 -59.33 7.60
CA ARG A 37 0.17 -59.27 7.90
C ARG A 37 0.97 -60.16 6.96
N ALA A 38 2.11 -59.66 6.50
CA ALA A 38 3.05 -60.40 5.66
C ALA A 38 4.48 -59.90 5.91
N PHE A 39 5.46 -60.82 5.95
CA PHE A 39 6.87 -60.52 6.24
C PHE A 39 7.09 -59.67 7.51
N GLY A 40 6.28 -59.90 8.54
CA GLY A 40 6.34 -59.15 9.81
C GLY A 40 5.77 -57.73 9.77
N VAL A 41 5.16 -57.32 8.65
CA VAL A 41 4.55 -55.99 8.47
C VAL A 41 3.03 -56.10 8.50
N ASP A 42 2.35 -55.14 9.12
CA ASP A 42 0.91 -54.90 8.92
C ASP A 42 0.69 -54.28 7.53
N LEU A 43 0.58 -55.16 6.54
CA LEU A 43 0.55 -54.80 5.13
C LEU A 43 -0.69 -53.97 4.77
N GLY A 44 -1.84 -54.32 5.34
CA GLY A 44 -3.08 -53.57 5.13
C GLY A 44 -2.97 -52.12 5.62
N LYS A 45 -2.44 -51.91 6.83
CA LYS A 45 -2.17 -50.56 7.36
C LYS A 45 -1.15 -49.81 6.51
N TRP A 46 -0.07 -50.49 6.11
CA TRP A 46 0.99 -49.87 5.31
C TRP A 46 0.52 -49.42 3.91
N VAL A 47 -0.31 -50.22 3.22
CA VAL A 47 -0.89 -49.85 1.92
C VAL A 47 -1.78 -48.62 2.06
N VAL A 48 -2.64 -48.56 3.09
CA VAL A 48 -3.47 -47.38 3.38
C VAL A 48 -2.61 -46.16 3.64
N GLN A 49 -1.54 -46.31 4.42
CA GLN A 49 -0.59 -45.23 4.71
C GLN A 49 0.06 -44.71 3.42
N CYS A 50 0.56 -45.60 2.56
CA CYS A 50 1.16 -45.21 1.28
C CYS A 50 0.18 -44.39 0.41
N ARG A 51 -1.09 -44.83 0.33
CA ARG A 51 -2.13 -44.10 -0.41
C ARG A 51 -2.40 -42.72 0.19
N ASN A 52 -2.44 -42.60 1.53
CA ASN A 52 -2.64 -41.32 2.20
C ASN A 52 -1.43 -40.39 2.03
N ASP A 53 -0.21 -40.90 2.18
CA ASP A 53 1.02 -40.13 2.00
C ASP A 53 1.16 -39.61 0.57
N TYR A 54 0.75 -40.39 -0.42
CA TYR A 54 0.68 -39.93 -1.80
C TYR A 54 -0.26 -38.72 -1.95
N TRP A 55 -1.50 -38.83 -1.49
CA TRP A 55 -2.50 -37.75 -1.60
C TRP A 55 -2.15 -36.52 -0.77
N ASN A 56 -1.41 -36.69 0.33
CA ASN A 56 -0.91 -35.59 1.15
C ASN A 56 0.42 -34.99 0.62
N GLY A 57 1.01 -35.57 -0.43
CA GLY A 57 2.29 -35.13 -0.98
C GLY A 57 3.51 -35.50 -0.12
N GLY A 58 3.35 -36.40 0.84
CA GLY A 58 4.42 -36.87 1.72
C GLY A 58 5.26 -38.02 1.16
N LEU A 59 4.87 -38.60 0.02
CA LEU A 59 5.58 -39.72 -0.59
C LEU A 59 6.56 -39.26 -1.67
N ASP A 60 7.85 -39.59 -1.52
CA ASP A 60 8.89 -39.18 -2.46
C ASP A 60 8.81 -39.87 -3.83
N ALA A 61 9.44 -39.27 -4.84
CA ALA A 61 9.36 -39.74 -6.21
C ALA A 61 9.93 -41.15 -6.45
N LYS A 62 10.90 -41.62 -5.64
CA LYS A 62 11.43 -42.98 -5.77
C LYS A 62 10.41 -43.98 -5.26
N ARG A 63 9.80 -43.70 -4.10
CA ARG A 63 8.76 -44.55 -3.50
C ARG A 63 7.48 -44.61 -4.35
N VAL A 64 7.04 -43.48 -4.90
CA VAL A 64 5.92 -43.42 -5.85
C VAL A 64 6.19 -44.34 -7.05
N LYS A 65 7.32 -44.17 -7.73
CA LYS A 65 7.71 -45.01 -8.87
C LYS A 65 7.85 -46.49 -8.52
N ALA A 66 8.29 -46.81 -7.31
CA ALA A 66 8.43 -48.19 -6.86
C ALA A 66 7.08 -48.89 -6.72
N LEU A 67 6.06 -48.17 -6.21
CA LEU A 67 4.70 -48.68 -6.07
C LEU A 67 3.98 -48.75 -7.43
N GLU A 68 4.13 -47.74 -8.29
CA GLU A 68 3.53 -47.71 -9.65
C GLU A 68 4.06 -48.81 -10.58
N ARG A 69 5.22 -49.39 -10.28
CA ARG A 69 5.77 -50.55 -11.01
C ARG A 69 5.13 -51.87 -10.63
N ILE A 70 4.33 -51.92 -9.56
CA ILE A 70 3.61 -53.13 -9.17
C ILE A 70 2.37 -53.24 -10.03
N GLU A 71 2.26 -54.33 -10.79
CA GLU A 71 1.12 -54.58 -11.66
C GLU A 71 -0.19 -54.60 -10.85
N GLY A 72 -1.19 -53.83 -11.30
CA GLY A 72 -2.46 -53.68 -10.60
C GLY A 72 -2.44 -52.70 -9.42
N TRP A 73 -1.35 -51.97 -9.17
CA TRP A 73 -1.32 -50.90 -8.18
C TRP A 73 -2.17 -49.70 -8.61
N GLN A 74 -2.97 -49.20 -7.68
CA GLN A 74 -3.76 -47.98 -7.85
C GLN A 74 -3.74 -47.13 -6.58
N TRP A 75 -3.57 -45.82 -6.76
CA TRP A 75 -3.65 -44.82 -5.69
C TRP A 75 -5.09 -44.55 -5.22
N GLY A 76 -6.07 -45.08 -5.94
CA GLY A 76 -7.49 -44.72 -5.82
C GLY A 76 -7.83 -43.50 -6.68
N PRO A 77 -9.10 -43.06 -6.67
CA PRO A 77 -9.52 -41.86 -7.39
C PRO A 77 -8.81 -40.63 -6.83
N GLN A 78 -8.65 -39.61 -7.68
CA GLN A 78 -8.21 -38.30 -7.24
C GLN A 78 -9.09 -37.81 -6.09
N ARG A 79 -8.46 -37.32 -5.01
CA ARG A 79 -9.16 -36.85 -3.81
C ARG A 79 -9.27 -35.33 -3.86
N PRO A 80 -10.42 -34.75 -4.22
CA PRO A 80 -10.61 -33.31 -4.15
C PRO A 80 -10.28 -32.78 -2.75
N GLY A 81 -9.62 -31.63 -2.69
CA GLY A 81 -9.17 -31.03 -1.43
C GLY A 81 -7.90 -31.64 -0.82
N SER A 82 -7.36 -32.74 -1.37
CA SER A 82 -6.04 -33.24 -0.96
C SER A 82 -4.91 -32.32 -1.41
N TRP A 83 -3.77 -32.37 -0.72
CA TRP A 83 -2.60 -31.56 -1.07
C TRP A 83 -2.11 -31.88 -2.49
N ARG A 84 -2.09 -33.17 -2.85
CA ARG A 84 -1.65 -33.63 -4.17
C ARG A 84 -2.59 -33.18 -5.28
N HIS A 85 -3.91 -33.23 -5.06
CA HIS A 85 -4.90 -32.68 -5.99
C HIS A 85 -4.62 -31.21 -6.28
N ALA A 86 -4.43 -30.41 -5.23
CA ALA A 86 -4.16 -28.99 -5.37
C ALA A 86 -2.81 -28.71 -6.07
N TYR A 87 -1.77 -29.45 -5.69
CA TYR A 87 -0.46 -29.36 -6.35
C TYR A 87 -0.53 -29.68 -7.84
N ASP A 88 -1.19 -30.79 -8.23
CA ASP A 88 -1.28 -31.21 -9.63
C ASP A 88 -2.10 -30.19 -10.44
N THR A 89 -3.16 -29.63 -9.85
CA THR A 89 -3.96 -28.54 -10.44
C THR A 89 -3.12 -27.29 -10.70
N VAL A 90 -2.37 -26.84 -9.68
CA VAL A 90 -1.48 -25.67 -9.77
C VAL A 90 -0.33 -25.91 -10.75
N GLN A 91 0.22 -27.12 -10.81
CA GLN A 91 1.25 -27.50 -11.77
C GLN A 91 0.74 -27.43 -13.21
N ALA A 92 -0.45 -27.94 -13.48
CA ALA A 92 -1.07 -27.88 -14.80
C ALA A 92 -1.32 -26.43 -15.23
N TYR A 93 -1.86 -25.61 -14.33
CA TYR A 93 -2.03 -24.17 -14.54
C TYR A 93 -0.69 -23.48 -14.85
N ALA A 94 0.33 -23.70 -14.01
CA ALA A 94 1.62 -23.06 -14.16
C ALA A 94 2.33 -23.40 -15.48
N ARG A 95 2.17 -24.62 -15.99
CA ARG A 95 2.69 -25.01 -17.31
C ARG A 95 2.00 -24.27 -18.45
N LYS A 96 0.66 -24.12 -18.37
CA LYS A 96 -0.14 -23.44 -19.39
C LYS A 96 0.12 -21.93 -19.42
N HIS A 97 0.31 -21.32 -18.25
CA HIS A 97 0.42 -19.87 -18.07
C HIS A 97 1.86 -19.38 -17.83
N ARG A 98 2.85 -20.29 -17.89
CA ARG A 98 4.28 -20.03 -17.64
C ARG A 98 4.59 -19.41 -16.25
N GLY A 99 3.81 -19.76 -15.24
CA GLY A 99 4.03 -19.29 -13.87
C GLY A 99 2.87 -19.57 -12.92
N VAL A 100 3.15 -19.52 -11.62
CA VAL A 100 2.14 -19.60 -10.55
C VAL A 100 1.65 -18.21 -10.10
N VAL A 101 2.10 -17.16 -10.79
CA VAL A 101 1.83 -15.77 -10.42
C VAL A 101 0.71 -15.23 -11.31
N GLY A 102 -0.44 -14.95 -10.70
CA GLY A 102 -1.51 -14.14 -11.26
C GLY A 102 -1.98 -13.12 -10.22
N PHE A 103 -2.41 -11.94 -10.67
CA PHE A 103 -2.90 -10.87 -9.79
C PHE A 103 -4.40 -10.98 -9.48
N GLU A 104 -5.14 -11.71 -10.32
CA GLU A 104 -6.55 -11.99 -10.13
C GLU A 104 -6.75 -13.34 -9.42
N ALA A 105 -7.81 -13.45 -8.61
CA ALA A 105 -8.20 -14.71 -8.01
C ALA A 105 -8.62 -15.70 -9.11
N THR A 106 -7.99 -16.88 -9.19
CA THR A 106 -8.22 -17.87 -10.24
C THR A 106 -8.56 -19.22 -9.63
N VAL A 107 -9.78 -19.71 -9.90
CA VAL A 107 -10.21 -21.04 -9.46
C VAL A 107 -10.13 -22.02 -10.62
N VAL A 108 -9.35 -23.09 -10.45
CA VAL A 108 -9.24 -24.22 -11.39
C VAL A 108 -9.53 -25.49 -10.61
N ASP A 109 -10.44 -26.34 -11.08
CA ASP A 109 -10.78 -27.64 -10.46
C ASP A 109 -11.03 -27.56 -8.94
N GLY A 110 -11.71 -26.49 -8.50
CA GLY A 110 -12.05 -26.24 -7.09
C GLY A 110 -10.89 -25.72 -6.24
N VAL A 111 -9.74 -25.40 -6.84
CA VAL A 111 -8.55 -24.86 -6.18
C VAL A 111 -8.37 -23.41 -6.57
N GLU A 112 -8.43 -22.51 -5.58
CA GLU A 112 -8.03 -21.11 -5.77
C GLU A 112 -6.50 -21.03 -5.75
N ILE A 113 -5.90 -20.78 -6.92
CA ILE A 113 -4.46 -20.99 -7.18
C ILE A 113 -3.60 -20.06 -6.29
N GLN A 114 -4.01 -18.81 -6.16
CA GLN A 114 -3.26 -17.74 -5.50
C GLN A 114 -3.25 -17.93 -3.98
N ALA A 115 -4.40 -18.21 -3.38
CA ALA A 115 -4.60 -18.49 -1.96
C ALA A 115 -3.96 -19.81 -1.58
N TRP A 116 -4.08 -20.87 -2.40
CA TRP A 116 -3.38 -22.12 -2.12
C TRP A 116 -1.86 -21.93 -2.12
N ALA A 117 -1.32 -21.22 -3.11
CA ALA A 117 0.10 -20.90 -3.18
C ALA A 117 0.56 -20.05 -1.98
N ALA A 118 -0.23 -19.04 -1.58
CA ALA A 118 0.05 -18.23 -0.39
C ALA A 118 0.08 -19.10 0.88
N ALA A 119 -0.89 -20.01 1.04
CA ALA A 119 -0.93 -20.94 2.16
C ALA A 119 0.31 -21.83 2.24
N GLN A 120 0.86 -22.30 1.11
CA GLN A 120 2.07 -23.13 1.14
C GLN A 120 3.29 -22.34 1.61
N ARG A 121 3.40 -21.06 1.25
CA ARG A 121 4.52 -20.20 1.70
C ARG A 121 4.42 -19.93 3.20
N SER A 122 3.21 -19.65 3.70
CA SER A 122 2.98 -19.55 5.15
C SER A 122 3.31 -20.86 5.87
N ALA A 123 2.88 -22.00 5.32
CA ALA A 123 3.17 -23.32 5.88
C ALA A 123 4.68 -23.64 5.91
N GLN A 124 5.45 -23.18 4.91
CA GLN A 124 6.90 -23.33 4.88
C GLN A 124 7.58 -22.50 5.99
N LEU A 125 7.16 -21.24 6.18
CA LEU A 125 7.68 -20.38 7.24
C LEU A 125 7.37 -20.93 8.64
N SER A 126 6.19 -21.54 8.82
CA SER A 126 5.80 -22.18 10.08
C SER A 126 6.34 -23.61 10.26
N GLY A 127 7.13 -24.14 9.31
CA GLY A 127 7.69 -25.49 9.37
C GLY A 127 6.68 -26.64 9.25
N GLN A 128 5.49 -26.37 8.67
CA GLN A 128 4.41 -27.34 8.52
C GLN A 128 4.51 -28.17 7.24
N LEU A 129 5.33 -27.75 6.27
CA LEU A 129 5.58 -28.52 5.06
C LEU A 129 6.66 -29.58 5.28
N SER A 130 6.40 -30.79 4.79
CA SER A 130 7.41 -31.84 4.68
C SER A 130 8.46 -31.50 3.60
N GLN A 131 9.66 -32.08 3.72
CA GLN A 131 10.72 -31.91 2.73
C GLN A 131 10.30 -32.36 1.31
N VAL A 132 9.42 -33.36 1.21
CA VAL A 132 8.89 -33.84 -0.07
C VAL A 132 7.97 -32.80 -0.70
N GLN A 133 7.08 -32.17 0.08
CA GLN A 133 6.22 -31.09 -0.41
C GLN A 133 7.04 -29.88 -0.88
N ILE A 134 8.07 -29.48 -0.12
CA ILE A 134 9.00 -28.40 -0.52
C ILE A 134 9.66 -28.74 -1.86
N ALA A 135 10.23 -29.94 -1.99
CA ALA A 135 10.89 -30.37 -3.22
C ALA A 135 9.94 -30.51 -4.43
N LEU A 136 8.64 -30.72 -4.19
CA LEU A 136 7.61 -30.69 -5.24
C LEU A 136 7.31 -29.25 -5.66
N LEU A 137 7.17 -28.33 -4.70
CA LEU A 137 6.92 -26.91 -4.95
C LEU A 137 8.08 -26.24 -5.68
N ASP A 138 9.33 -26.57 -5.34
CA ASP A 138 10.54 -26.06 -6.03
C ASP A 138 10.57 -26.38 -7.53
N LYS A 139 9.81 -27.40 -7.97
CA LYS A 139 9.72 -27.80 -9.38
C LYS A 139 8.58 -27.14 -10.14
N LEU A 140 7.75 -26.35 -9.47
CA LEU A 140 6.64 -25.65 -10.12
C LEU A 140 7.19 -24.50 -11.00
N PRO A 141 6.76 -24.40 -12.28
CA PRO A 141 7.17 -23.29 -13.14
C PRO A 141 6.81 -21.93 -12.53
N GLY A 142 7.80 -21.06 -12.36
CA GLY A 142 7.61 -19.72 -11.80
C GLY A 142 7.25 -19.70 -10.31
N TRP A 143 7.47 -20.79 -9.57
CA TRP A 143 7.35 -20.79 -8.11
C TRP A 143 8.51 -20.05 -7.47
N THR A 144 8.19 -19.18 -6.52
CA THR A 144 9.16 -18.49 -5.68
C THR A 144 8.67 -18.52 -4.23
N TRP A 145 9.61 -18.72 -3.31
CA TRP A 145 9.37 -18.58 -1.87
C TRP A 145 9.35 -17.10 -1.46
N ASP A 146 10.25 -16.29 -2.03
CA ASP A 146 10.31 -14.85 -1.82
C ASP A 146 9.36 -14.10 -2.77
N GLN A 147 8.10 -14.01 -2.34
CA GLN A 147 7.07 -13.24 -3.05
C GLN A 147 7.33 -11.75 -3.04
N ASP A 148 7.91 -11.23 -1.97
CA ASP A 148 8.05 -9.80 -1.77
C ASP A 148 9.06 -9.23 -2.75
N GLU A 149 10.19 -9.92 -2.93
CA GLU A 149 11.17 -9.56 -3.95
C GLU A 149 10.63 -9.74 -5.38
N THR A 150 9.81 -10.77 -5.61
CA THR A 150 9.18 -10.98 -6.93
C THR A 150 8.19 -9.86 -7.27
N ARG A 151 7.29 -9.53 -6.33
CA ARG A 151 6.31 -8.45 -6.46
C ARG A 151 6.98 -7.10 -6.60
N TRP A 152 8.06 -6.87 -5.84
CA TRP A 152 8.89 -5.69 -5.94
C TRP A 152 9.45 -5.51 -7.35
N ARG A 153 10.12 -6.54 -7.90
CA ARG A 153 10.67 -6.51 -9.27
C ARG A 153 9.59 -6.26 -10.32
N GLN A 154 8.44 -6.92 -10.20
CA GLN A 154 7.31 -6.72 -11.11
C GLN A 154 6.74 -5.31 -11.01
N GLY A 155 6.62 -4.76 -9.80
CA GLY A 155 6.13 -3.39 -9.59
C GLY A 155 7.07 -2.34 -10.18
N ILE A 156 8.38 -2.51 -10.03
CA ILE A 156 9.38 -1.66 -10.68
C ILE A 156 9.30 -1.75 -12.21
N LEU A 157 9.13 -2.96 -12.76
CA LEU A 157 8.97 -3.15 -14.20
C LEU A 157 7.69 -2.47 -14.71
N ALA A 158 6.57 -2.65 -14.01
CA ALA A 158 5.29 -2.02 -14.33
C ALA A 158 5.41 -0.49 -14.27
N ALA A 159 6.01 0.06 -13.22
CA ALA A 159 6.24 1.50 -13.07
C ALA A 159 7.10 2.07 -14.22
N LYS A 160 8.19 1.38 -14.60
CA LYS A 160 9.03 1.79 -15.74
C LYS A 160 8.28 1.76 -17.06
N ARG A 161 7.43 0.76 -17.29
CA ARG A 161 6.58 0.69 -18.50
C ARG A 161 5.51 1.77 -18.49
N TYR A 162 4.88 2.03 -17.36
CA TYR A 162 3.92 3.12 -17.20
C TYR A 162 4.56 4.47 -17.56
N ILE A 163 5.77 4.76 -17.03
CA ILE A 163 6.53 5.96 -17.40
C ILE A 163 6.80 6.02 -18.90
N LYS A 164 7.10 4.89 -19.55
CA LYS A 164 7.31 4.87 -21.00
C LYS A 164 6.03 5.26 -21.78
N LEU A 165 4.86 4.84 -21.29
CA LEU A 165 3.57 5.09 -21.94
C LEU A 165 2.98 6.47 -21.61
N HIS A 166 3.04 6.88 -20.35
CA HIS A 166 2.40 8.08 -19.80
C HIS A 166 3.39 9.21 -19.48
N ARG A 167 4.69 9.00 -19.73
CA ARG A 167 5.81 9.93 -19.49
C ARG A 167 6.14 10.22 -18.02
N SER A 168 5.27 9.87 -17.07
CA SER A 168 5.43 10.10 -15.64
C SER A 168 4.63 9.09 -14.80
N LEU A 169 4.91 8.99 -13.49
CA LEU A 169 4.05 8.31 -12.50
C LEU A 169 3.14 9.26 -11.70
N ASP A 170 3.17 10.56 -12.02
CA ASP A 170 2.48 11.59 -11.23
C ASP A 170 0.95 11.42 -11.21
N ASP A 171 0.38 10.85 -12.26
CA ASP A 171 -1.07 10.71 -12.47
C ASP A 171 -1.62 9.32 -12.14
N VAL A 172 -0.78 8.42 -11.61
CA VAL A 172 -1.18 7.04 -11.33
C VAL A 172 -2.25 7.02 -10.24
N GLN A 173 -3.48 6.71 -10.67
CA GLN A 173 -4.61 6.51 -9.77
C GLN A 173 -4.44 5.22 -8.96
N GLN A 174 -5.13 5.10 -7.83
CA GLN A 174 -5.02 3.93 -6.95
C GLN A 174 -5.50 2.63 -7.64
N ASP A 175 -6.43 2.73 -8.57
CA ASP A 175 -6.98 1.66 -9.40
C ASP A 175 -6.21 1.43 -10.71
N ALA A 176 -5.13 2.19 -10.97
CA ALA A 176 -4.34 2.03 -12.18
C ALA A 176 -3.73 0.63 -12.26
N GLU A 177 -3.96 -0.02 -13.40
CA GLU A 177 -3.46 -1.33 -13.73
C GLU A 177 -2.63 -1.27 -15.01
N LEU A 178 -1.53 -2.03 -15.08
CA LEU A 178 -0.72 -2.16 -16.28
C LEU A 178 -0.34 -3.62 -16.50
N ASP A 179 -0.75 -4.18 -17.65
CA ASP A 179 -0.52 -5.58 -18.02
C ASP A 179 -0.98 -6.58 -16.92
N GLY A 180 -2.13 -6.32 -16.28
CA GLY A 180 -2.63 -7.14 -15.17
C GLY A 180 -1.97 -6.85 -13.82
N TYR A 181 -0.97 -5.98 -13.75
CA TYR A 181 -0.30 -5.59 -12.49
C TYR A 181 -1.03 -4.40 -11.84
N PRO A 182 -1.51 -4.51 -10.59
CA PRO A 182 -2.22 -3.43 -9.89
C PRO A 182 -1.24 -2.35 -9.40
N LEU A 183 -0.68 -1.58 -10.35
CA LEU A 183 0.38 -0.61 -10.14
C LEU A 183 0.00 0.46 -9.11
N GLY A 184 -1.23 0.98 -9.20
CA GLY A 184 -1.73 1.99 -8.26
C GLY A 184 -1.76 1.51 -6.81
N GLN A 185 -2.26 0.29 -6.58
CA GLN A 185 -2.29 -0.33 -5.25
C GLN A 185 -0.89 -0.67 -4.74
N TRP A 186 0.00 -1.13 -5.62
CA TRP A 186 1.39 -1.40 -5.25
C TRP A 186 2.14 -0.14 -4.83
N LEU A 187 2.06 0.95 -5.61
CA LEU A 187 2.64 2.24 -5.24
C LEU A 187 2.05 2.77 -3.93
N HIS A 188 0.75 2.58 -3.71
CA HIS A 188 0.12 2.93 -2.44
C HIS A 188 0.74 2.19 -1.26
N ARG A 189 0.94 0.87 -1.37
CA ARG A 189 1.58 0.05 -0.34
C ARG A 189 3.02 0.47 -0.07
N CYS A 190 3.81 0.73 -1.11
CA CYS A 190 5.18 1.23 -0.94
C CYS A 190 5.22 2.54 -0.12
N ARG A 191 4.25 3.44 -0.33
CA ARG A 191 4.13 4.68 0.46
C ARG A 191 3.72 4.43 1.91
N GLU A 192 2.95 3.38 2.19
CA GLU A 192 2.61 2.97 3.56
C GLU A 192 3.83 2.38 4.28
N ASP A 193 4.56 1.48 3.62
CA ASP A 193 5.78 0.88 4.17
C ASP A 193 6.85 1.93 4.45
N PHE A 194 6.99 2.93 3.58
CA PHE A 194 7.87 4.08 3.82
C PHE A 194 7.46 4.88 5.06
N ARG A 195 6.15 5.20 5.20
CA ARG A 195 5.63 5.91 6.37
C ARG A 195 5.76 5.11 7.67
N ALA A 196 5.68 3.79 7.57
CA ALA A 196 5.88 2.88 8.69
C ALA A 196 7.37 2.67 9.04
N GLY A 197 8.30 3.15 8.21
CA GLY A 197 9.73 2.93 8.38
C GLY A 197 10.19 1.49 8.11
N THR A 198 9.36 0.69 7.42
CA THR A 198 9.63 -0.73 7.13
C THR A 198 10.24 -0.95 5.74
N LEU A 199 10.24 0.08 4.87
CA LEU A 199 10.79 -0.01 3.52
C LEU A 199 12.33 0.11 3.54
N PRO A 200 13.09 -0.86 3.01
CA PRO A 200 14.55 -0.80 2.96
C PRO A 200 15.08 0.40 2.15
N GLN A 201 16.24 0.94 2.56
CA GLN A 201 16.86 2.12 1.93
C GLN A 201 17.12 1.96 0.42
N GLU A 202 17.50 0.76 -0.04
CA GLU A 202 17.67 0.47 -1.46
C GLU A 202 16.36 0.59 -2.25
N ARG A 203 15.26 0.13 -1.66
CA ARG A 203 13.92 0.21 -2.25
C ARG A 203 13.42 1.65 -2.31
N ILE A 204 13.73 2.44 -1.27
CA ILE A 204 13.48 3.89 -1.24
C ILE A 204 14.21 4.57 -2.40
N ALA A 205 15.53 4.39 -2.51
CA ALA A 205 16.34 5.00 -3.56
C ALA A 205 15.88 4.56 -4.97
N THR A 206 15.47 3.31 -5.14
CA THR A 206 14.97 2.79 -6.41
C THR A 206 13.67 3.49 -6.84
N LEU A 207 12.73 3.71 -5.90
CA LEU A 207 11.47 4.41 -6.18
C LEU A 207 11.70 5.91 -6.44
N GLU A 208 12.57 6.55 -5.67
CA GLU A 208 12.92 7.97 -5.85
C GLU A 208 13.60 8.25 -7.20
N ALA A 209 14.28 7.26 -7.77
CA ALA A 209 14.85 7.36 -9.11
C ALA A 209 13.81 7.27 -10.25
N LEU A 210 12.55 6.91 -9.96
CA LEU A 210 11.49 6.83 -10.97
C LEU A 210 10.91 8.21 -11.25
N ARG A 211 10.86 8.57 -12.54
CA ARG A 211 10.28 9.84 -12.99
C ARG A 211 8.81 9.96 -12.56
N GLY A 212 8.50 11.02 -11.81
CA GLY A 212 7.16 11.30 -11.31
C GLY A 212 6.74 10.50 -10.09
N PHE A 213 7.65 9.74 -9.47
CA PHE A 213 7.34 9.10 -8.19
C PHE A 213 7.43 10.11 -7.04
N SER A 214 6.48 10.02 -6.11
CA SER A 214 6.53 10.76 -4.84
C SER A 214 5.86 9.98 -3.70
N TRP A 215 6.36 10.20 -2.48
CA TRP A 215 5.91 9.49 -1.26
C TRP A 215 4.54 9.95 -0.74
N GLY A 216 4.06 11.13 -1.15
CA GLY A 216 2.74 11.66 -0.80
C GLY A 216 1.67 11.30 -1.83
N ARG A 217 0.40 11.23 -1.39
CA ARG A 217 -0.76 11.02 -2.31
C ARG A 217 -1.07 12.27 -3.16
N HIS A 218 -0.38 13.37 -2.88
CA HIS A 218 -0.41 14.61 -3.65
C HIS A 218 0.98 15.26 -3.58
N ARG A 219 1.80 15.15 -4.63
CA ARG A 219 2.43 16.39 -5.09
C ARG A 219 1.41 16.97 -6.05
N GLU A 220 0.68 18.01 -5.64
CA GLU A 220 1.17 19.37 -5.84
C GLU A 220 1.90 19.42 -7.19
N HIS A 221 1.11 19.46 -8.26
CA HIS A 221 1.59 19.93 -9.54
C HIS A 221 2.03 21.37 -9.29
N TRP A 222 3.28 21.57 -8.84
CA TRP A 222 3.84 22.88 -8.56
C TRP A 222 3.57 23.82 -9.73
N THR A 223 3.77 23.31 -10.95
CA THR A 223 3.45 23.98 -12.21
C THR A 223 1.96 24.33 -12.33
N VAL A 224 1.03 23.37 -12.18
CA VAL A 224 -0.42 23.64 -12.29
C VAL A 224 -0.92 24.58 -11.18
N GLY A 225 -0.42 24.42 -9.96
CA GLY A 225 -0.77 25.29 -8.83
C GLY A 225 -0.25 26.70 -9.02
N LEU A 226 0.98 26.86 -9.53
CA LEU A 226 1.55 28.16 -9.85
C LEU A 226 0.83 28.81 -11.04
N GLU A 227 0.52 28.07 -12.11
CA GLU A 227 -0.26 28.54 -13.26
C GLU A 227 -1.68 28.95 -12.87
N ALA A 228 -2.37 28.12 -12.08
CA ALA A 228 -3.70 28.44 -11.54
C ALA A 228 -3.67 29.67 -10.63
N LEU A 229 -2.64 29.79 -9.76
CA LEU A 229 -2.48 30.97 -8.92
C LEU A 229 -2.14 32.22 -9.72
N THR A 230 -1.34 32.09 -10.78
CA THR A 230 -1.00 33.19 -11.69
C THR A 230 -2.25 33.69 -12.42
N SER A 231 -3.06 32.77 -12.94
CA SER A 231 -4.33 33.09 -13.60
C SER A 231 -5.33 33.71 -12.63
N PHE A 232 -5.39 33.20 -11.39
CA PHE A 232 -6.19 33.79 -10.32
C PHE A 232 -5.73 35.22 -10.02
N ALA A 233 -4.43 35.46 -9.87
CA ALA A 233 -3.87 36.77 -9.57
C ALA A 233 -4.10 37.77 -10.72
N ALA A 234 -4.00 37.34 -11.97
CA ALA A 234 -4.29 38.17 -13.13
C ALA A 234 -5.77 38.61 -13.16
N THR A 235 -6.69 37.75 -12.73
CA THR A 235 -8.13 38.05 -12.74
C THR A 235 -8.57 38.87 -11.52
N ASN A 236 -8.00 38.61 -10.34
CA ASN A 236 -8.44 39.20 -9.07
C ASN A 236 -7.53 40.33 -8.58
N GLY A 237 -6.40 40.58 -9.24
CA GLY A 237 -5.40 41.57 -8.83
C GLY A 237 -4.53 41.17 -7.63
N HIS A 238 -4.71 39.96 -7.09
CA HIS A 238 -3.92 39.46 -5.96
C HIS A 238 -3.80 37.92 -5.94
N ALA A 239 -2.67 37.40 -5.46
CA ALA A 239 -2.39 35.98 -5.30
C ALA A 239 -2.81 35.45 -3.91
N SER A 240 -4.04 35.73 -3.50
CA SER A 240 -4.56 35.30 -2.19
C SER A 240 -5.97 34.71 -2.29
N PRO A 241 -6.12 33.51 -2.89
CA PRO A 241 -7.40 32.82 -2.99
C PRO A 241 -7.93 32.42 -1.61
N SER A 242 -9.26 32.33 -1.48
CA SER A 242 -9.89 31.76 -0.28
C SER A 242 -9.54 30.27 -0.15
N GLN A 243 -9.53 29.72 1.07
CA GLN A 243 -9.19 28.32 1.32
C GLN A 243 -10.05 27.32 0.51
N HIS A 244 -11.28 27.70 0.14
CA HIS A 244 -12.21 26.87 -0.61
C HIS A 244 -12.17 27.10 -2.13
N THR A 245 -11.27 27.95 -2.63
CA THR A 245 -11.16 28.24 -4.06
C THR A 245 -10.76 26.99 -4.83
N VAL A 246 -11.58 26.63 -5.83
CA VAL A 246 -11.33 25.56 -6.79
C VAL A 246 -11.36 26.15 -8.20
N ILE A 247 -10.33 25.89 -9.00
CA ILE A 247 -10.24 26.29 -10.41
C ILE A 247 -10.02 25.03 -11.21
N ASP A 248 -10.91 24.72 -12.16
CA ASP A 248 -10.81 23.54 -13.05
C ASP A 248 -10.56 22.23 -12.30
N GLY A 249 -11.26 22.04 -11.17
CA GLY A 249 -11.12 20.87 -10.29
C GLY A 249 -9.89 20.89 -9.36
N PHE A 250 -8.98 21.86 -9.53
CA PHE A 250 -7.80 22.05 -8.68
C PHE A 250 -8.15 22.88 -7.44
N ARG A 251 -7.95 22.30 -6.24
CA ARG A 251 -8.19 22.95 -4.94
C ARG A 251 -7.11 24.00 -4.60
N LEU A 252 -7.07 25.08 -5.37
CA LEU A 252 -6.07 26.14 -5.29
C LEU A 252 -5.93 26.73 -3.88
N GLY A 253 -7.04 26.96 -3.19
CA GLY A 253 -7.03 27.53 -1.82
C GLY A 253 -6.31 26.64 -0.80
N ALA A 254 -6.51 25.33 -0.89
CA ALA A 254 -5.83 24.36 -0.04
C ALA A 254 -4.34 24.29 -0.38
N TRP A 255 -4.00 24.30 -1.67
CA TRP A 255 -2.60 24.29 -2.14
C TRP A 255 -1.81 25.51 -1.63
N VAL A 256 -2.36 26.72 -1.77
CA VAL A 256 -1.74 27.96 -1.24
C VAL A 256 -1.53 27.89 0.28
N THR A 257 -2.52 27.35 1.01
CA THR A 257 -2.43 27.17 2.46
C THR A 257 -1.26 26.26 2.83
N THR A 258 -1.09 25.15 2.12
CA THR A 258 0.04 24.23 2.30
C THR A 258 1.38 24.90 2.01
N LYS A 259 1.48 25.73 0.96
CA LYS A 259 2.71 26.45 0.62
C LYS A 259 3.13 27.44 1.71
N ARG A 260 2.17 28.21 2.24
CA ARG A 260 2.41 29.10 3.39
C ARG A 260 2.84 28.33 4.64
N TYR A 261 2.26 27.15 4.88
CA TYR A 261 2.69 26.28 5.97
C TYR A 261 4.14 25.79 5.78
N GLN A 262 4.49 25.26 4.59
CA GLN A 262 5.84 24.79 4.27
C GLN A 262 6.90 25.88 4.44
N TYR A 263 6.60 27.12 4.01
CA TYR A 263 7.48 28.27 4.19
C TYR A 263 7.75 28.56 5.67
N ARG A 264 6.70 28.61 6.51
CA ARG A 264 6.86 28.81 7.97
C ARG A 264 7.66 27.71 8.66
N GLN A 265 7.62 26.49 8.12
CA GLN A 265 8.40 25.36 8.64
C GLN A 265 9.84 25.32 8.08
N GLY A 266 10.22 26.23 7.18
CA GLY A 266 11.53 26.21 6.52
C GLY A 266 11.72 25.02 5.57
N THR A 267 10.64 24.41 5.10
CA THR A 267 10.66 23.20 4.25
C THR A 267 10.34 23.49 2.78
N LEU A 268 9.94 24.72 2.46
CA LEU A 268 9.69 25.14 1.08
C LEU A 268 11.02 25.46 0.38
N PRO A 269 11.32 24.88 -0.80
CA PRO A 269 12.52 25.22 -1.55
C PRO A 269 12.56 26.71 -1.91
N GLU A 270 13.74 27.31 -1.83
CA GLU A 270 13.96 28.76 -2.07
C GLU A 270 13.44 29.21 -3.44
N GLN A 271 13.68 28.42 -4.50
CA GLN A 271 13.16 28.71 -5.84
C GLN A 271 11.63 28.74 -5.91
N GLN A 272 10.95 27.91 -5.10
CA GLN A 272 9.49 27.92 -5.01
C GLN A 272 8.99 29.11 -4.20
N ALA A 273 9.69 29.48 -3.13
CA ALA A 273 9.38 30.69 -2.38
C ALA A 273 9.47 31.93 -3.28
N ALA A 274 10.60 32.09 -4.00
CA ALA A 274 10.83 33.21 -4.92
C ALA A 274 9.76 33.30 -6.03
N ALA A 275 9.36 32.16 -6.59
CA ALA A 275 8.31 32.13 -7.62
C ALA A 275 6.95 32.59 -7.08
N LEU A 276 6.58 32.22 -5.86
CA LEU A 276 5.34 32.70 -5.23
C LEU A 276 5.43 34.19 -4.89
N GLU A 277 6.57 34.64 -4.37
CA GLU A 277 6.84 36.05 -4.04
C GLU A 277 6.81 36.97 -5.26
N SER A 278 7.08 36.43 -6.46
CA SER A 278 6.96 37.17 -7.71
C SER A 278 5.52 37.48 -8.14
N LEU A 279 4.52 36.83 -7.54
CA LEU A 279 3.13 37.01 -7.92
C LEU A 279 2.53 38.29 -7.32
N PRO A 280 1.68 39.03 -8.08
CA PRO A 280 1.03 40.24 -7.59
C PRO A 280 0.26 40.01 -6.29
N GLY A 281 0.55 40.79 -5.25
CA GLY A 281 -0.15 40.73 -3.97
C GLY A 281 0.07 39.45 -3.16
N TRP A 282 1.09 38.65 -3.47
CA TRP A 282 1.45 37.48 -2.65
C TRP A 282 1.90 37.92 -1.26
N GLN A 283 1.43 37.18 -0.25
CA GLN A 283 1.77 37.39 1.15
C GLN A 283 1.86 36.03 1.85
N TRP A 284 2.90 35.84 2.66
CA TRP A 284 3.08 34.63 3.48
C TRP A 284 2.08 34.57 4.63
N SER A 285 1.70 35.73 5.17
CA SER A 285 0.78 35.87 6.31
C SER A 285 -0.32 36.91 6.03
N PRO A 286 -1.26 36.64 5.09
CA PRO A 286 -2.27 37.63 4.69
C PRO A 286 -3.21 38.04 5.84
N LEU A 287 -3.47 37.14 6.80
CA LEU A 287 -4.30 37.46 7.97
C LEU A 287 -3.64 38.45 8.92
N ASP A 288 -2.31 38.45 8.99
CA ASP A 288 -1.57 39.41 9.81
C ASP A 288 -1.47 40.75 9.11
N THR A 289 -1.32 40.76 7.79
CA THR A 289 -1.37 42.00 7.00
C THR A 289 -2.76 42.65 7.03
N GLN A 290 -3.84 41.86 6.92
CA GLN A 290 -5.21 42.38 7.08
C GLN A 290 -5.46 42.92 8.48
N TRP A 291 -4.97 42.23 9.51
CA TRP A 291 -5.00 42.71 10.89
C TRP A 291 -4.28 44.05 11.01
N GLN A 292 -3.04 44.15 10.54
CA GLN A 292 -2.23 45.35 10.64
C GLN A 292 -2.90 46.53 9.91
N ARG A 293 -3.47 46.30 8.72
CA ARG A 293 -4.18 47.33 7.96
C ARG A 293 -5.40 47.86 8.75
N GLY A 294 -6.19 46.97 9.34
CA GLY A 294 -7.34 47.38 10.13
C GLY A 294 -6.96 48.07 11.44
N PHE A 295 -5.91 47.58 12.10
CA PHE A 295 -5.35 48.18 13.30
C PHE A 295 -4.80 49.58 13.00
N ASP A 296 -4.07 49.77 11.90
CA ASP A 296 -3.55 51.07 11.49
C ASP A 296 -4.65 52.07 11.15
N ALA A 297 -5.70 51.62 10.44
CA ALA A 297 -6.87 52.44 10.18
C ALA A 297 -7.58 52.88 11.48
N LEU A 298 -7.73 51.95 12.43
CA LEU A 298 -8.32 52.26 13.74
C LEU A 298 -7.44 53.19 14.57
N ARG A 299 -6.13 52.99 14.55
CA ARG A 299 -5.16 53.87 15.22
C ARG A 299 -5.25 55.29 14.67
N ARG A 300 -5.23 55.47 13.35
CA ARG A 300 -5.37 56.80 12.72
C ARG A 300 -6.72 57.44 13.04
N TYR A 301 -7.80 56.68 13.02
CA TYR A 301 -9.10 57.16 13.46
C TYR A 301 -9.04 57.67 14.91
N SER A 302 -8.40 56.89 15.79
CA SER A 302 -8.22 57.24 17.21
C SER A 302 -7.37 58.49 17.39
N ASP A 303 -6.28 58.63 16.63
CA ASP A 303 -5.38 59.79 16.70
C ASP A 303 -6.11 61.09 16.28
N GLN A 304 -7.04 61.01 15.33
CA GLN A 304 -7.80 62.17 14.85
C GLN A 304 -9.01 62.53 15.70
N ASN A 305 -9.71 61.53 16.23
CA ASN A 305 -10.99 61.72 16.94
C ASN A 305 -10.83 61.68 18.47
N GLY A 306 -9.64 61.33 18.97
CA GLY A 306 -9.35 61.18 20.39
C GLY A 306 -9.92 59.90 21.03
N HIS A 307 -10.54 59.02 20.24
CA HIS A 307 -11.08 57.74 20.71
C HIS A 307 -11.10 56.67 19.61
N ALA A 308 -10.86 55.41 19.96
CA ALA A 308 -10.92 54.26 19.05
C ALA A 308 -12.35 53.66 18.94
N ASN A 309 -13.37 54.50 18.78
CA ASN A 309 -14.76 54.07 18.62
C ASN A 309 -15.43 54.61 17.33
N PRO A 310 -15.01 54.14 16.15
CA PRO A 310 -15.62 54.54 14.89
C PRO A 310 -17.08 54.07 14.78
N PRO A 311 -18.02 54.93 14.35
CA PRO A 311 -19.39 54.55 14.05
C PRO A 311 -19.47 53.43 13.01
N ARG A 312 -20.55 52.65 13.05
CA ARG A 312 -20.80 51.62 12.04
C ARG A 312 -20.84 52.23 10.64
N GLY A 313 -20.20 51.57 9.67
CA GLY A 313 -20.10 52.05 8.29
C GLY A 313 -19.11 53.20 8.08
N HIS A 314 -18.44 53.69 9.12
CA HIS A 314 -17.40 54.70 8.96
C HIS A 314 -16.16 54.10 8.26
N THR A 315 -15.65 54.83 7.29
CA THR A 315 -14.48 54.46 6.48
C THR A 315 -13.33 55.43 6.71
N TYR A 316 -12.12 54.90 6.73
CA TYR A 316 -10.88 55.67 6.78
C TYR A 316 -9.94 55.16 5.67
N ASP A 317 -9.48 56.02 4.75
CA ASP A 317 -8.70 55.62 3.55
C ASP A 317 -9.33 54.42 2.80
N ASP A 318 -10.64 54.49 2.51
CA ASP A 318 -11.46 53.42 1.90
C ASP A 318 -11.51 52.10 2.69
N TYR A 319 -11.03 52.08 3.93
CA TYR A 319 -11.11 50.93 4.82
C TYR A 319 -12.30 51.06 5.77
N PRO A 320 -13.21 50.07 5.86
CA PRO A 320 -14.40 50.13 6.72
C PRO A 320 -14.06 49.90 8.19
N VAL A 321 -13.38 50.87 8.79
CA VAL A 321 -12.81 50.80 10.15
C VAL A 321 -13.89 50.63 11.23
N GLY A 322 -15.09 51.19 11.02
CA GLY A 322 -16.25 51.00 11.90
C GLY A 322 -16.70 49.55 12.01
N ASP A 323 -16.87 48.88 10.87
CA ASP A 323 -17.26 47.47 10.83
C ASP A 323 -16.12 46.56 11.28
N TRP A 324 -14.87 46.91 10.96
CA TRP A 324 -13.71 46.16 11.42
C TRP A 324 -13.55 46.18 12.94
N ALA A 325 -13.67 47.36 13.57
CA ALA A 325 -13.61 47.51 15.03
C ALA A 325 -14.69 46.67 15.73
N ARG A 326 -15.92 46.71 15.20
CA ARG A 326 -17.01 45.86 15.69
C ARG A 326 -16.69 44.37 15.58
N ALA A 327 -16.16 43.93 14.43
CA ALA A 327 -15.75 42.53 14.24
C ALA A 327 -14.68 42.09 15.25
N GLN A 328 -13.80 43.00 15.69
CA GLN A 328 -12.81 42.71 16.73
C GLN A 328 -13.46 42.53 18.11
N ARG A 329 -14.41 43.39 18.49
CA ARG A 329 -15.18 43.22 19.74
C ARG A 329 -15.94 41.88 19.76
N ASP A 330 -16.61 41.59 18.65
CA ASP A 330 -17.30 40.32 18.39
C ASP A 330 -16.39 39.07 18.50
N ALA A 331 -15.11 39.20 18.13
CA ALA A 331 -14.14 38.11 18.21
C ALA A 331 -13.59 37.95 19.64
N HIS A 332 -13.43 39.06 20.37
CA HIS A 332 -13.05 39.08 21.78
C HIS A 332 -14.13 38.45 22.66
N ASP A 333 -15.39 38.85 22.50
CA ASP A 333 -16.52 38.33 23.30
C ASP A 333 -16.73 36.82 23.11
N ARG A 334 -16.39 36.30 21.93
CA ARG A 334 -16.44 34.87 21.62
C ARG A 334 -15.18 34.10 22.05
N GLY A 335 -14.21 34.75 22.68
CA GLY A 335 -12.96 34.13 23.12
C GLY A 335 -12.05 33.67 21.98
N ARG A 336 -12.16 34.26 20.79
CA ARG A 336 -11.43 33.85 19.57
C ARG A 336 -10.25 34.76 19.24
N MET A 337 -9.98 35.78 20.06
CA MET A 337 -8.91 36.74 19.83
C MET A 337 -7.60 36.34 20.53
N PRO A 338 -6.44 36.34 19.83
CA PRO A 338 -5.14 36.20 20.46
C PRO A 338 -4.85 37.31 21.47
N THR A 339 -4.22 36.98 22.60
CA THR A 339 -3.89 37.93 23.69
C THR A 339 -3.02 39.11 23.23
N THR A 340 -2.15 38.90 22.24
CA THR A 340 -1.34 39.96 21.63
C THR A 340 -2.19 41.02 20.91
N ARG A 341 -3.25 40.59 20.22
CA ARG A 341 -4.19 41.47 19.51
C ARG A 341 -5.09 42.23 20.49
N VAL A 342 -5.46 41.59 21.61
CA VAL A 342 -6.16 42.24 22.73
C VAL A 342 -5.31 43.39 23.28
N ALA A 343 -4.05 43.12 23.65
CA ALA A 343 -3.16 44.14 24.19
C ALA A 343 -2.91 45.30 23.22
N GLN A 344 -2.81 45.03 21.91
CA GLN A 344 -2.66 46.07 20.90
C GLN A 344 -3.87 47.01 20.85
N LEU A 345 -5.09 46.47 20.90
CA LEU A 345 -6.31 47.27 20.87
C LEU A 345 -6.51 48.07 22.16
N GLU A 346 -6.25 47.47 23.32
CA GLU A 346 -6.34 48.14 24.63
C GLU A 346 -5.34 49.28 24.79
N ALA A 347 -4.24 49.27 24.05
CA ALA A 347 -3.28 50.37 24.02
C ALA A 347 -3.77 51.59 23.22
N LEU A 348 -4.86 51.48 22.45
CA LEU A 348 -5.41 52.62 21.70
C LEU A 348 -6.23 53.55 22.62
N PRO A 349 -6.02 54.87 22.55
CA PRO A 349 -6.80 55.84 23.31
C PRO A 349 -8.32 55.66 23.12
N GLY A 350 -9.07 55.51 24.21
CA GLY A 350 -10.52 55.39 24.17
C GLY A 350 -11.06 54.10 23.52
N TRP A 351 -10.23 53.05 23.37
CA TRP A 351 -10.73 51.71 23.05
C TRP A 351 -11.56 51.15 24.20
N SER A 352 -12.71 50.58 23.88
CA SER A 352 -13.54 49.83 24.81
C SER A 352 -14.09 48.59 24.12
N TRP A 353 -14.08 47.47 24.84
CA TRP A 353 -14.72 46.22 24.42
C TRP A 353 -16.25 46.34 24.43
N ASN A 354 -16.79 47.18 25.33
CA ASN A 354 -18.21 47.44 25.46
C ASN A 354 -18.52 48.84 24.92
N THR A 355 -19.22 48.92 23.80
CA THR A 355 -19.78 50.17 23.28
C THR A 355 -21.28 50.15 23.52
N GLN A 356 -21.78 51.08 24.33
CA GLN A 356 -23.22 51.30 24.52
C GLN A 356 -23.88 51.77 23.23
#